data_AF-A0A950ADC1-F1
#
_entry.id   AF-A0A950ADC1-F1
#
_cell.length_a   1.000
_cell.length_b   1.000
_cell.length_c   1.000
_cell.angle_alpha   90.00
_cell.angle_beta   90.00
_cell.angle_gamma   90.00
#
_symmetry.space_group_name_H-M   'P 1'
#
loop_
_entity.id
_entity.type
_entity.pdbx_description
1 polymer ?
#
loop_
_entity_poly.entity_id
_entity_poly.type
_entity_poly.pdbx_seq_one_letter_code
_entity_poly.pdbx_strand_id
1 'polypeptide(L)' 'MSNLIVIAFQNEADAFEMRARLVKLQSQYLIEMEDAVVVTRDPQGKVKLHQPVNLAAAGAMRGTLW' A
#
# COMPACT_ATOMS: atom_id res chain seq x y z
N MET A 1 -7.76 17.32 6.61
CA MET A 1 -7.43 17.34 5.17
C MET A 1 -6.39 16.27 4.94
N SER A 2 -6.66 15.30 4.07
CA SER A 2 -5.72 14.22 3.74
C SER A 2 -4.83 14.63 2.57
N ASN A 3 -3.54 14.32 2.66
CA ASN A 3 -2.57 14.56 1.59
C ASN A 3 -2.22 13.22 0.93
N LEU A 4 -2.31 13.15 -0.40
CA LEU A 4 -1.86 12.01 -1.18
C LEU A 4 -0.49 12.32 -1.80
N ILE A 5 0.51 11.50 -1.49
CA ILE A 5 1.86 11.62 -2.04
C ILE A 5 2.11 10.40 -2.93
N VAL A 6 2.55 10.63 -4.17
CA VAL A 6 2.87 9.58 -5.14
C VAL A 6 4.35 9.65 -5.49
N ILE A 7 5.06 8.54 -5.31
CA ILE A 7 6.50 8.43 -5.59
C ILE A 7 6.69 7.30 -6.60
N ALA A 8 7.34 7.61 -7.73
CA ALA A 8 7.65 6.64 -8.77
C ALA A 8 9.08 6.11 -8.61
N PHE A 9 9.23 4.81 -8.75
CA PHE A 9 10.52 4.11 -8.70
C PHE A 9 10.76 3.38 -10.02
N GLN A 10 12.04 3.21 -10.38
CA GLN A 10 12.40 2.42 -11.57
C GLN A 10 12.34 0.90 -11.29
N ASN A 11 12.50 0.50 -10.03
CA ASN A 11 12.48 -0.88 -9.59
C ASN A 11 11.41 -1.09 -8.52
N GLU A 12 10.71 -2.22 -8.57
CA GLU A 12 9.72 -2.62 -7.57
C GLU A 12 10.35 -2.80 -6.19
N ALA A 13 11.56 -3.34 -6.12
CA ALA A 13 12.27 -3.59 -4.86
C ALA A 13 12.43 -2.31 -4.02
N ASP A 14 12.77 -1.19 -4.67
CA ASP A 14 12.96 0.11 -4.01
C ASP A 14 11.64 0.62 -3.42
N ALA A 15 10.52 0.40 -4.12
CA ALA A 15 9.20 0.78 -3.65
C ALA A 15 8.79 -0.02 -2.39
N PHE A 16 9.09 -1.33 -2.36
CA PHE A 16 8.85 -2.17 -1.20
C PHE A 16 9.74 -1.80 -0.01
N GLU A 17 11.03 -1.50 -0.26
CA GLU A 17 11.93 -1.05 0.80
C GLU A 17 11.47 0.29 1.39
N MET A 18 11.08 1.26 0.55
CA MET A 18 10.54 2.53 1.00
C MET A 18 9.31 2.34 1.88
N ARG A 19 8.38 1.46 1.49
CA ARG A 19 7.21 1.12 2.32
C ARG A 19 7.61 0.55 3.67
N ALA A 20 8.60 -0.35 3.71
CA ALA A 20 9.10 -0.90 4.98
C ALA A 20 9.72 0.19 5.87
N ARG A 21 10.46 1.14 5.28
CA ARG A 21 11.01 2.30 6.00
C ARG A 21 9.90 3.20 6.55
N LEU A 22 8.84 3.46 5.79
CA LEU A 22 7.70 4.25 6.26
C LEU A 22 7.01 3.61 7.46
N VAL A 23 6.78 2.29 7.43
CA VAL A 23 6.21 1.55 8.57
C VAL A 23 7.11 1.65 9.81
N LYS A 24 8.44 1.59 9.62
CA LYS A 24 9.40 1.77 10.72
C LYS A 24 9.39 3.20 11.27
N LEU A 25 9.29 4.22 10.43
CA LEU A 25 9.17 5.61 10.88
C LEU A 25 7.86 5.84 11.64
N GLN A 26 6.78 5.22 11.18
CA GLN A 26 5.48 5.26 11.86
C GLN A 26 5.55 4.59 13.24
N SER A 27 6.21 3.43 13.37
CA SER A 27 6.38 2.76 14.67
C SER A 27 7.28 3.53 15.64
N GLN A 28 8.13 4.41 15.12
CA GLN A 28 8.96 5.34 15.89
C GLN A 28 8.24 6.66 16.21
N TYR A 29 6.96 6.79 15.87
CA TYR A 29 6.14 8.01 16.05
C TYR A 29 6.73 9.25 15.32
N LEU A 30 7.51 9.04 14.27
CA LEU A 30 8.13 10.13 13.50
C LEU A 30 7.20 10.67 12.41
N ILE A 31 6.25 9.85 11.96
CA ILE A 31 5.25 10.20 10.93
C ILE A 31 3.90 9.59 11.29
N GLU A 32 2.82 10.24 10.83
CA GLU A 32 1.47 9.69 10.86
C GLU A 32 0.98 9.42 9.44
N MET A 33 0.49 8.21 9.19
CA MET A 33 -0.01 7.77 7.88
C MET A 33 -1.22 6.86 8.04
N GLU A 34 -2.22 7.04 7.17
CA GLU A 34 -3.45 6.25 7.15
C GLU A 34 -3.29 4.93 6.38
N ASP A 35 -2.74 4.98 5.16
CA ASP A 35 -2.46 3.80 4.33
C ASP A 35 -1.18 4.01 3.51
N ALA A 36 -0.50 2.90 3.17
CA ALA A 36 0.72 2.87 2.36
C ALA A 36 0.68 1.69 1.40
N VAL A 37 0.52 1.99 0.11
CA VAL A 37 0.32 0.99 -0.94
C VAL A 37 1.44 1.05 -1.97
N VAL A 38 1.92 -0.12 -2.39
CA VAL A 38 2.85 -0.23 -3.53
C VAL A 38 2.06 -0.67 -4.76
N VAL A 39 2.21 0.08 -5.84
CA VAL A 39 1.63 -0.26 -7.15
C VAL A 39 2.77 -0.69 -8.07
N THR A 40 2.62 -1.87 -8.68
CA THR A 40 3.58 -2.42 -9.64
C THR A 40 2.89 -2.59 -10.98
N ARG A 41 3.64 -2.40 -12.08
CA ARG A 41 3.15 -2.64 -13.44
C ARG A 41 4.06 -3.67 -14.08
N ASP A 42 3.49 -4.79 -14.48
CA ASP A 42 4.26 -5.84 -15.13
C ASP A 42 4.61 -5.48 -16.59
N PRO A 43 5.54 -6.23 -17.23
CA PRO A 43 5.92 -5.97 -18.62
C PRO A 43 4.79 -6.13 -19.64
N GLN A 44 3.70 -6.82 -19.27
CA GLN A 44 2.50 -6.99 -20.09
C GLN A 44 1.51 -5.82 -19.91
N GLY A 45 1.86 -4.83 -19.08
CA GLY A 45 1.06 -3.65 -18.80
C GLY A 45 0.00 -3.85 -17.72
N LYS A 46 -0.04 -5.03 -17.06
CA LYS A 46 -1.00 -5.31 -15.98
C LYS A 46 -0.52 -4.63 -14.70
N VAL A 47 -1.43 -3.88 -14.09
CA VAL A 47 -1.19 -3.20 -12.82
C VAL A 47 -1.58 -4.12 -11.66
N LYS A 48 -0.73 -4.23 -10.64
CA LYS A 48 -0.97 -4.96 -9.40
C LYS A 48 -0.83 -4.01 -8.20
N LEU A 49 -1.82 -4.04 -7.32
CA LEU A 49 -1.82 -3.33 -6.05
C LEU A 49 -1.38 -4.28 -4.94
N HIS A 50 -0.35 -3.90 -4.21
CA HIS A 50 0.14 -4.62 -3.03
C HIS A 50 -0.37 -3.93 -1.77
N GLN A 51 -1.66 -4.08 -1.50
CA GLN A 51 -2.31 -3.55 -0.30
C GLN A 51 -2.17 -4.53 0.89
N PRO A 52 -1.80 -4.06 2.10
CA PRO A 52 -1.72 -4.90 3.31
C PRO A 52 -3.08 -5.44 3.77
N VAL A 53 -4.16 -4.72 3.51
CA VAL A 53 -5.53 -5.11 3.85
C VAL A 53 -6.26 -5.44 2.57
N ASN A 54 -6.61 -6.71 2.41
CA ASN A 54 -7.49 -7.14 1.32
C ASN A 54 -8.91 -6.64 1.64
N LEU A 55 -9.20 -5.40 1.24
CA LEU A 55 -10.52 -4.77 1.44
C LEU A 55 -11.65 -5.61 0.84
N ALA A 56 -11.36 -6.41 -0.19
CA ALA A 56 -12.32 -7.36 -0.76
C ALA A 56 -12.62 -8.54 0.17
N ALA A 57 -11.63 -9.04 0.92
CA ALA A 57 -11.84 -10.10 1.91
C ALA A 57 -12.63 -9.59 3.13
N ALA A 58 -12.34 -8.37 3.58
CA ALA A 58 -13.10 -7.71 4.64
C ALA A 58 -14.56 -7.39 4.21
N GLY A 59 -14.77 -7.04 2.93
CA GLY A 59 -16.10 -6.86 2.35
C GLY A 59 -16.89 -8.16 2.22
N ALA A 60 -16.25 -9.26 1.79
CA ALA A 60 -16.89 -10.56 1.65
C ALA A 60 -17.41 -11.13 2.99
N MET A 61 -16.65 -10.96 4.09
CA MET A 61 -17.10 -11.37 5.43
C MET A 61 -18.33 -10.58 5.93
N ARG A 62 -18.49 -9.32 5.51
CA ARG A 62 -19.69 -8.53 5.81
C ARG A 62 -20.89 -8.92 4.93
N GLY A 63 -20.64 -9.38 3.71
CA GLY A 63 -21.69 -9.83 2.79
C GLY A 63 -22.31 -11.18 3.15
N THR A 64 -21.58 -12.06 3.85
CA THR A 64 -22.11 -13.35 4.35
C THR A 64 -22.94 -13.23 5.63
N LEU A 65 -23.03 -12.03 6.21
CA LEU A 65 -23.70 -11.75 7.48
C LEU A 65 -25.04 -11.02 7.30
N TRP A 66 -25.55 -10.92 6.06
CA TRP A 66 -26.90 -10.49 5.70
C TRP A 66 -27.57 -11.56 4.83
#